data_AF-A0A812C0U5-F1
#
_entry.id   AF-A0A812C0U5-F1
#
_cell.length_a   1.000
_cell.length_b   1.000
_cell.length_c   1.000
_cell.angle_alpha   90.00
_cell.angle_beta   90.00
_cell.angle_gamma   90.00
#
_symmetry.space_group_name_H-M   'P 1'
#
loop_
_entity.id
_entity.type
_entity.pdbx_description
1 polymer ?
#
loop_
_entity_poly.entity_id
_entity_poly.type
_entity_poly.pdbx_seq_one_letter_code
_entity_poly.pdbx_strand_id
1 'polypeptide(L)'
;MAQVDSEDTEKENLDGEFDEINRFEHAGLVAIDKACSQLYPDQPCPLQATAFVKFWLGGPDPLDYISMYSNNGDHDRNIPPHWHYITFGFSDLHGDDRVHSFSGPGELSGFGFELTLRLKKEENETSPPMWPASLLNKLANYVFQTGNILDVGDHIPWHKSLDEDPESKSIIRHMLITEDPELTLLDTPHGSLEFRQVIGVTDDEVKAAQHWQGSGILELLKNSSAVGPYYITDLYREKSLFELDPELIQLVSDGIRKDGSNLGHVTAVCTWNEIKKDDKEQSTAEKESPEKEKKESPEKEEKESPEKENPDNESFSNETKTEQSEKSLNTKPEEEQEIGDEEQQDGDDADSNQPARSIDAVEILFDLEAAELLPVVIKGRLKKGRFFVFHSADNHAIHLVPTLNSPQEVIFVSEEEPVKAEGTYLQIYCSPVFIDKMADQVCIFEHLDAGVPELPIIFEFDEPNIVITVTNQIFLEAPQEETEDYLEEEEEEQKDKDLEEQLHNSEAENDS
;
A
#
# COMPACT_ATOMS: atom_id res chain seq x y z
N MET A 1 -27.52 8.14 72.87
CA MET A 1 -26.51 8.68 71.94
C MET A 1 -25.66 7.51 71.47
N ALA A 2 -25.99 6.96 70.31
CA ALA A 2 -25.25 5.94 69.52
C ALA A 2 -26.25 5.23 68.59
N GLN A 3 -26.84 5.97 67.62
CA GLN A 3 -27.69 5.37 66.58
C GLN A 3 -27.97 6.35 65.40
N VAL A 4 -27.01 7.21 65.08
CA VAL A 4 -27.10 8.18 63.96
C VAL A 4 -25.86 8.09 63.06
N ASP A 5 -24.70 7.72 63.60
CA ASP A 5 -23.43 7.70 62.86
C ASP A 5 -23.24 6.51 61.89
N SER A 6 -24.23 5.62 61.70
CA SER A 6 -24.09 4.43 60.83
C SER A 6 -24.62 4.62 59.41
N GLU A 7 -25.75 5.32 59.23
CA GLU A 7 -26.34 5.51 57.90
C GLU A 7 -25.53 6.51 57.03
N ASP A 8 -24.89 7.51 57.66
CA ASP A 8 -24.03 8.46 56.95
C ASP A 8 -22.70 7.82 56.51
N THR A 9 -22.10 6.90 57.29
CA THR A 9 -20.90 6.17 56.84
C THR A 9 -21.21 5.09 55.82
N GLU A 10 -22.38 4.43 55.86
CA GLU A 10 -22.78 3.53 54.78
C GLU A 10 -23.03 4.30 53.48
N LYS A 11 -23.57 5.53 53.53
CA LYS A 11 -23.66 6.40 52.35
C LYS A 11 -22.31 6.89 51.84
N GLU A 12 -21.45 7.43 52.69
CA GLU A 12 -20.12 7.90 52.24
C GLU A 12 -19.27 6.77 51.66
N ASN A 13 -19.40 5.53 52.15
CA ASN A 13 -18.74 4.36 51.56
C ASN A 13 -19.42 3.92 50.24
N LEU A 14 -20.75 3.92 50.15
CA LEU A 14 -21.46 3.58 48.91
C LEU A 14 -21.21 4.61 47.81
N ASP A 15 -21.27 5.90 48.14
CA ASP A 15 -20.93 6.99 47.21
C ASP A 15 -19.45 6.86 46.80
N GLY A 16 -18.54 6.50 47.71
CA GLY A 16 -17.13 6.23 47.41
C GLY A 16 -16.88 5.02 46.49
N GLU A 17 -17.55 3.89 46.74
CA GLU A 17 -17.50 2.70 45.86
C GLU A 17 -18.12 3.01 44.49
N PHE A 18 -19.23 3.74 44.43
CA PHE A 18 -19.86 4.12 43.15
C PHE A 18 -18.92 5.02 42.31
N ASP A 19 -18.22 5.92 42.98
CA ASP A 19 -17.26 6.86 42.37
C ASP A 19 -15.95 6.15 41.97
N GLU A 20 -15.53 5.09 42.66
CA GLU A 20 -14.42 4.20 42.25
C GLU A 20 -14.78 3.26 41.08
N ILE A 21 -15.99 2.70 41.06
CA ILE A 21 -16.49 1.86 39.96
C ILE A 21 -16.65 2.69 38.68
N ASN A 22 -17.30 3.87 38.75
CA ASN A 22 -17.40 4.77 37.59
C ASN A 22 -16.03 5.30 37.12
N ARG A 23 -15.04 5.43 38.02
CA ARG A 23 -13.65 5.76 37.66
C ARG A 23 -12.95 4.62 36.91
N PHE A 24 -13.38 3.37 37.09
CA PHE A 24 -12.85 2.22 36.35
C PHE A 24 -13.55 2.05 35.00
N GLU A 25 -14.89 2.08 34.96
CA GLU A 25 -15.73 1.94 33.74
C GLU A 25 -15.50 3.00 32.63
N HIS A 26 -14.66 4.00 32.91
CA HIS A 26 -14.25 5.06 31.97
C HIS A 26 -12.76 5.41 32.08
N ALA A 27 -11.92 4.52 32.64
CA ALA A 27 -10.53 4.87 32.95
C ALA A 27 -9.68 5.20 31.71
N GLY A 28 -9.94 4.55 30.56
CA GLY A 28 -9.31 4.87 29.28
C GLY A 28 -9.67 6.28 28.80
N LEU A 29 -10.96 6.62 28.78
CA LEU A 29 -11.44 7.96 28.44
C LEU A 29 -10.83 9.05 29.34
N VAL A 30 -10.84 8.82 30.66
CA VAL A 30 -10.27 9.76 31.65
C VAL A 30 -8.75 9.92 31.49
N ALA A 31 -8.03 8.87 31.07
CA ALA A 31 -6.61 8.96 30.78
C ALA A 31 -6.31 9.84 29.55
N ILE A 32 -7.07 9.66 28.46
CA ILE A 32 -6.94 10.47 27.24
C ILE A 32 -7.33 11.93 27.53
N ASP A 33 -8.47 12.19 28.19
CA ASP A 33 -8.90 13.54 28.57
C ASP A 33 -7.86 14.25 29.46
N LYS A 34 -7.18 13.51 30.34
CA LYS A 34 -6.09 14.03 31.18
C LYS A 34 -4.85 14.38 30.37
N ALA A 35 -4.51 13.61 29.33
CA ALA A 35 -3.42 13.95 28.40
C ALA A 35 -3.77 15.21 27.60
N CYS A 36 -4.96 15.27 27.03
CA CYS A 36 -5.49 16.45 26.34
C CYS A 36 -5.51 17.70 27.24
N SER A 37 -5.91 17.56 28.50
CA SER A 37 -5.93 18.66 29.49
C SER A 37 -4.54 19.16 29.90
N GLN A 38 -3.50 18.34 29.76
CA GLN A 38 -2.10 18.78 29.98
C GLN A 38 -1.58 19.57 28.78
N LEU A 39 -1.99 19.20 27.56
CA LEU A 39 -1.63 19.90 26.32
C LEU A 39 -2.42 21.21 26.14
N TYR A 40 -3.71 21.23 26.52
CA TYR A 40 -4.62 22.37 26.38
C TYR A 40 -5.25 22.81 27.72
N PRO A 41 -4.44 23.25 28.71
CA PRO A 41 -4.92 23.60 30.06
C PRO A 41 -5.83 24.83 30.10
N ASP A 42 -5.87 25.62 29.02
CA ASP A 42 -6.75 26.78 28.85
C ASP A 42 -8.12 26.42 28.22
N GLN A 43 -8.31 25.18 27.76
CA GLN A 43 -9.49 24.71 27.06
C GLN A 43 -10.13 23.48 27.75
N PRO A 44 -10.64 23.62 28.99
CA PRO A 44 -11.19 22.51 29.77
C PRO A 44 -12.51 21.94 29.22
N CYS A 45 -13.10 22.58 28.20
CA CYS A 45 -14.31 22.15 27.53
C CYS A 45 -14.16 22.42 26.01
N PRO A 46 -13.44 21.57 25.26
CA PRO A 46 -13.34 21.70 23.81
C PRO A 46 -14.70 21.49 23.14
N LEU A 47 -14.82 21.83 21.85
CA LEU A 47 -15.93 21.30 21.07
C LEU A 47 -15.71 19.79 20.89
N GLN A 48 -16.75 18.99 21.10
CA GLN A 48 -16.65 17.54 21.00
C GLN A 48 -17.80 17.01 20.13
N ALA A 49 -17.48 16.24 19.10
CA ALA A 49 -18.46 15.41 18.41
C ALA A 49 -18.68 14.12 19.20
N THR A 50 -19.90 13.58 19.19
CA THR A 50 -20.25 12.27 19.76
C THR A 50 -21.11 11.53 18.75
N ALA A 51 -20.94 10.21 18.64
CA ALA A 51 -21.88 9.36 17.93
C ALA A 51 -23.30 9.54 18.54
N PHE A 52 -24.32 9.64 17.69
CA PHE A 52 -25.72 9.84 18.12
C PHE A 52 -26.32 8.54 18.70
N VAL A 53 -25.94 7.40 18.14
CA VAL A 53 -26.13 6.07 18.71
C VAL A 53 -24.73 5.48 18.90
N LYS A 54 -24.42 5.02 20.11
CA LYS A 54 -23.11 4.44 20.43
C LYS A 54 -22.89 3.12 19.70
N PHE A 55 -21.65 2.79 19.36
CA PHE A 55 -21.33 1.64 18.51
C PHE A 55 -21.83 0.31 19.12
N TRP A 56 -21.62 0.09 20.41
CA TRP A 56 -22.12 -1.08 21.15
C TRP A 56 -23.66 -1.18 21.26
N LEU A 57 -24.40 -0.14 20.82
CA LEU A 57 -25.86 -0.14 20.70
C LEU A 57 -26.33 -0.36 19.24
N GLY A 58 -25.42 -0.75 18.33
CA GLY A 58 -25.69 -0.87 16.90
C GLY A 58 -25.62 0.45 16.13
N GLY A 59 -24.89 1.44 16.64
CA GLY A 59 -24.60 2.68 15.91
C GLY A 59 -23.62 2.47 14.75
N PRO A 60 -23.66 3.31 13.70
CA PRO A 60 -22.79 3.18 12.52
C PRO A 60 -21.39 3.81 12.70
N ASP A 61 -21.19 4.57 13.78
CA ASP A 61 -19.97 5.34 14.05
C ASP A 61 -19.20 4.66 15.20
N PRO A 62 -18.02 4.06 14.96
CA PRO A 62 -17.22 3.43 16.01
C PRO A 62 -16.59 4.43 16.98
N LEU A 63 -16.43 5.69 16.57
CA LEU A 63 -15.82 6.71 17.41
C LEU A 63 -16.84 7.32 18.36
N ASP A 64 -16.61 7.07 19.63
CA ASP A 64 -17.47 7.44 20.72
C ASP A 64 -17.48 8.96 20.92
N TYR A 65 -16.30 9.57 20.82
CA TYR A 65 -16.07 11.01 20.87
C TYR A 65 -14.96 11.44 19.91
N ILE A 66 -15.02 12.69 19.45
CA ILE A 66 -13.90 13.36 18.77
C ILE A 66 -13.79 14.78 19.34
N SER A 67 -12.75 15.02 20.14
CA SER A 67 -12.47 16.32 20.78
C SER A 67 -11.71 17.23 19.83
N MET A 68 -12.06 18.52 19.79
CA MET A 68 -11.55 19.50 18.83
C MET A 68 -10.96 20.70 19.58
N TYR A 69 -9.63 20.78 19.58
CA TYR A 69 -8.86 21.79 20.30
C TYR A 69 -8.35 22.90 19.37
N SER A 70 -8.25 24.09 19.93
CA SER A 70 -7.68 25.28 19.31
C SER A 70 -6.19 25.36 19.64
N ASN A 71 -5.31 25.00 18.71
CA ASN A 71 -3.88 25.21 18.86
C ASN A 71 -3.48 26.55 18.23
N ASN A 72 -2.79 27.42 18.98
CA ASN A 72 -2.34 28.72 18.49
C ASN A 72 -1.05 28.63 17.66
N GLY A 73 -0.41 27.46 17.63
CA GLY A 73 0.87 27.26 16.96
C GLY A 73 2.02 27.94 17.68
N ASP A 74 3.17 27.99 17.01
CA ASP A 74 4.40 28.63 17.46
C ASP A 74 5.13 29.21 16.24
N HIS A 75 5.07 30.53 16.09
CA HIS A 75 5.69 31.24 14.98
C HIS A 75 7.22 31.11 14.95
N ASP A 76 7.89 31.01 16.11
CA ASP A 76 9.35 30.88 16.17
C ASP A 76 9.82 29.49 15.70
N ARG A 77 8.93 28.49 15.76
CA ARG A 77 9.15 27.11 15.27
C ARG A 77 8.53 26.84 13.89
N ASN A 78 7.98 27.86 13.21
CA ASN A 78 7.23 27.73 11.96
C ASN A 78 6.02 26.75 12.06
N ILE A 79 5.31 26.77 13.19
CA ILE A 79 4.10 25.98 13.42
C ILE A 79 2.89 26.92 13.30
N PRO A 80 2.09 26.86 12.22
CA PRO A 80 0.92 27.72 12.08
C PRO A 80 -0.18 27.40 13.12
N PRO A 81 -1.09 28.36 13.41
CA PRO A 81 -2.32 28.08 14.13
C PRO A 81 -3.14 26.99 13.44
N HIS A 82 -3.64 26.03 14.21
CA HIS A 82 -4.38 24.88 13.69
C HIS A 82 -5.46 24.40 14.67
N TRP A 83 -6.43 23.65 14.15
CA TRP A 83 -7.33 22.80 14.90
C TRP A 83 -6.67 21.43 15.11
N HIS A 84 -6.80 20.87 16.30
CA HIS A 84 -6.31 19.55 16.64
C HIS A 84 -7.48 18.65 17.04
N TYR A 85 -7.75 17.64 16.23
CA TYR A 85 -8.80 16.64 16.44
C TYR A 85 -8.18 15.40 17.08
N ILE A 86 -8.83 14.85 18.10
CA ILE A 86 -8.37 13.67 18.85
C ILE A 86 -9.56 12.72 18.98
N THR A 87 -9.41 11.47 18.54
CA THR A 87 -10.47 10.45 18.62
C THR A 87 -10.50 9.72 19.96
N PHE A 88 -11.65 9.12 20.24
CA PHE A 88 -11.89 8.24 21.37
C PHE A 88 -12.77 7.09 20.84
N GLY A 89 -12.23 5.87 20.80
CA GLY A 89 -12.99 4.66 20.42
C GLY A 89 -12.14 3.56 19.78
N PHE A 90 -10.96 3.88 19.23
CA PHE A 90 -10.02 2.85 18.78
C PHE A 90 -9.42 2.09 19.96
N SER A 91 -9.20 2.78 21.08
CA SER A 91 -8.76 2.22 22.34
C SER A 91 -9.92 1.72 23.22
N ASP A 92 -9.62 0.89 24.22
CA ASP A 92 -10.61 0.48 25.22
C ASP A 92 -10.87 1.61 26.21
N LEU A 93 -11.93 2.38 25.92
CA LEU A 93 -12.39 3.47 26.79
C LEU A 93 -13.00 2.98 28.11
N HIS A 94 -13.50 1.73 28.17
CA HIS A 94 -14.50 1.31 29.16
C HIS A 94 -14.09 0.13 30.05
N GLY A 95 -13.30 -0.82 29.56
CA GLY A 95 -12.79 -1.93 30.37
C GLY A 95 -13.82 -3.00 30.73
N ASP A 96 -14.94 -3.07 30.02
CA ASP A 96 -16.11 -3.91 30.34
C ASP A 96 -16.61 -4.80 29.18
N ASP A 97 -15.74 -5.10 28.22
CA ASP A 97 -16.00 -5.94 27.04
C ASP A 97 -17.13 -5.44 26.10
N ARG A 98 -17.63 -4.20 26.25
CA ARG A 98 -18.76 -3.69 25.43
C ARG A 98 -18.43 -3.43 23.96
N VAL A 99 -17.15 -3.22 23.62
CA VAL A 99 -16.63 -3.05 22.25
C VAL A 99 -15.34 -3.83 22.08
N HIS A 100 -14.36 -3.55 22.95
CA HIS A 100 -13.04 -4.18 22.95
C HIS A 100 -12.94 -5.17 24.10
N SER A 101 -12.33 -6.33 23.86
CA SER A 101 -12.01 -7.30 24.92
C SER A 101 -10.96 -6.73 25.86
N PHE A 102 -11.19 -6.81 27.17
CA PHE A 102 -10.25 -6.31 28.18
C PHE A 102 -8.91 -7.08 28.13
N SER A 103 -7.83 -6.36 27.87
CA SER A 103 -6.45 -6.88 27.87
C SER A 103 -5.72 -6.58 29.19
N GLY A 104 -5.81 -5.33 29.65
CA GLY A 104 -5.28 -4.86 30.93
C GLY A 104 -3.85 -4.28 30.86
N PRO A 105 -3.28 -3.85 32.00
CA PRO A 105 -2.07 -3.03 32.01
C PRO A 105 -0.83 -3.76 31.45
N GLY A 106 -0.18 -3.13 30.47
CA GLY A 106 1.03 -3.65 29.82
C GLY A 106 0.79 -4.34 28.48
N GLU A 107 -0.47 -4.65 28.14
CA GLU A 107 -0.92 -5.05 26.81
C GLU A 107 -1.53 -3.84 26.06
N LEU A 108 -1.89 -4.00 24.79
CA LEU A 108 -2.54 -2.93 24.00
C LEU A 108 -3.99 -2.72 24.45
N SER A 109 -4.41 -1.46 24.60
CA SER A 109 -5.80 -1.07 24.88
C SER A 109 -6.60 -0.98 23.58
N GLY A 110 -7.59 -1.86 23.39
CA GLY A 110 -8.34 -1.96 22.12
C GLY A 110 -7.41 -2.25 20.95
N PHE A 111 -7.47 -1.42 19.90
CA PHE A 111 -6.52 -1.48 18.77
C PHE A 111 -5.11 -0.94 19.10
N GLY A 112 -4.88 -0.41 20.30
CA GLY A 112 -3.57 0.08 20.75
C GLY A 112 -3.21 1.50 20.28
N PHE A 113 -4.15 2.23 19.67
CA PHE A 113 -3.94 3.62 19.26
C PHE A 113 -5.22 4.46 19.36
N GLU A 114 -5.09 5.78 19.23
CA GLU A 114 -6.15 6.71 18.82
C GLU A 114 -5.64 7.56 17.65
N LEU A 115 -6.54 8.01 16.77
CA LEU A 115 -6.16 8.91 15.67
C LEU A 115 -6.17 10.37 16.14
N THR A 116 -5.23 11.15 15.62
CA THR A 116 -5.28 12.61 15.67
C THR A 116 -5.28 13.19 14.26
N LEU A 117 -5.70 14.45 14.12
CA LEU A 117 -5.58 15.19 12.87
C LEU A 117 -5.31 16.66 13.18
N ARG A 118 -4.37 17.28 12.48
CA ARG A 118 -4.06 18.71 12.61
C ARG A 118 -4.40 19.44 11.31
N LEU A 119 -5.39 20.31 11.38
CA LEU A 119 -5.90 21.10 10.25
C LEU A 119 -5.55 22.57 10.46
N LYS A 120 -4.84 23.18 9.52
CA LYS A 120 -4.51 24.62 9.55
C LYS A 120 -5.79 25.46 9.70
N LYS A 121 -5.72 26.51 10.52
CA LYS A 121 -6.82 27.48 10.70
C LYS A 121 -6.84 28.51 9.59
N GLU A 122 -8.02 28.80 9.09
CA GLU A 122 -8.24 29.95 8.21
C GLU A 122 -8.51 31.24 9.01
N GLU A 123 -8.14 32.39 8.44
CA GLU A 123 -8.13 33.69 9.15
C GLU A 123 -9.49 34.11 9.75
N ASN A 124 -10.59 33.54 9.25
CA ASN A 124 -11.96 33.87 9.65
C ASN A 124 -12.66 32.75 10.46
N GLU A 125 -11.99 31.63 10.73
CA GLU A 125 -12.57 30.53 11.50
C GLU A 125 -12.59 30.84 13.01
N THR A 126 -13.78 30.81 13.60
CA THR A 126 -13.99 30.97 15.05
C THR A 126 -14.34 29.66 15.76
N SER A 127 -14.54 28.58 15.01
CA SER A 127 -14.86 27.23 15.48
C SER A 127 -14.26 26.21 14.52
N PRO A 128 -13.81 25.03 14.99
CA PRO A 128 -13.28 23.99 14.12
C PRO A 128 -14.36 23.49 13.13
N PRO A 129 -14.01 23.23 11.87
CA PRO A 129 -14.93 22.59 10.93
C PRO A 129 -15.22 21.14 11.34
N MET A 130 -16.42 20.65 11.00
CA MET A 130 -16.90 19.32 11.43
C MET A 130 -16.53 18.18 10.46
N TRP A 131 -16.11 18.48 9.23
CA TRP A 131 -15.80 17.44 8.22
C TRP A 131 -14.71 16.44 8.68
N PRO A 132 -13.66 16.81 9.46
CA PRO A 132 -12.65 15.83 9.90
C PRO A 132 -13.24 14.75 10.80
N ALA A 133 -14.32 15.05 11.55
CA ALA A 133 -15.03 14.05 12.34
C ALA A 133 -15.71 12.98 11.48
N SER A 134 -16.14 13.32 10.25
CA SER A 134 -16.68 12.35 9.29
C SER A 134 -15.57 11.52 8.66
N LEU A 135 -14.44 12.14 8.29
CA LEU A 135 -13.26 11.44 7.78
C LEU A 135 -12.74 10.41 8.79
N LEU A 136 -12.52 10.83 10.05
CA LEU A 136 -12.02 9.96 11.11
C LEU A 136 -12.97 8.80 11.41
N ASN A 137 -14.29 9.00 11.34
CA ASN A 137 -15.27 7.91 11.48
C ASN A 137 -15.25 6.91 10.29
N LYS A 138 -14.90 7.34 9.08
CA LYS A 138 -14.72 6.43 7.95
C LYS A 138 -13.45 5.60 8.08
N LEU A 139 -12.35 6.21 8.55
CA LEU A 139 -11.13 5.49 8.90
C LEU A 139 -11.38 4.49 10.03
N ALA A 140 -12.14 4.87 11.06
CA ALA A 140 -12.54 3.96 12.12
C ALA A 140 -13.39 2.80 11.58
N ASN A 141 -14.40 3.07 10.76
CA ASN A 141 -15.20 2.03 10.12
C ASN A 141 -14.33 1.04 9.32
N TYR A 142 -13.34 1.52 8.56
CA TYR A 142 -12.40 0.65 7.85
C TYR A 142 -11.64 -0.29 8.80
N VAL A 143 -11.04 0.23 9.88
CA VAL A 143 -10.28 -0.58 10.86
C VAL A 143 -11.18 -1.58 11.56
N PHE A 144 -12.37 -1.15 12.02
CA PHE A 144 -13.34 -2.01 12.70
C PHE A 144 -13.95 -3.11 11.81
N GLN A 145 -14.10 -2.86 10.50
CA GLN A 145 -14.66 -3.83 9.55
C GLN A 145 -13.62 -4.82 9.02
N THR A 146 -12.36 -4.39 8.85
CA THR A 146 -11.30 -5.20 8.23
C THR A 146 -10.33 -5.83 9.22
N GLY A 147 -10.20 -5.26 10.43
CA GLY A 147 -9.14 -5.60 11.39
C GLY A 147 -7.76 -5.04 11.01
N ASN A 148 -7.63 -4.34 9.88
CA ASN A 148 -6.35 -3.76 9.45
C ASN A 148 -6.02 -2.52 10.27
N ILE A 149 -5.01 -2.64 11.14
CA ILE A 149 -4.47 -1.56 11.97
C ILE A 149 -3.66 -0.59 11.09
N LEU A 150 -3.86 0.72 11.30
CA LEU A 150 -3.15 1.79 10.59
C LEU A 150 -1.87 2.19 11.35
N ASP A 151 -0.70 1.84 10.85
CA ASP A 151 0.59 2.03 11.53
C ASP A 151 1.42 3.23 10.98
N VAL A 152 2.47 3.61 11.70
CA VAL A 152 3.33 4.75 11.35
C VAL A 152 4.09 4.50 10.04
N GLY A 153 3.85 5.38 9.06
CA GLY A 153 4.37 5.23 7.70
C GLY A 153 3.41 4.56 6.73
N ASP A 154 2.22 4.14 7.17
CA ASP A 154 1.16 3.72 6.27
C ASP A 154 0.63 4.88 5.43
N HIS A 155 0.10 4.52 4.27
CA HIS A 155 -0.49 5.43 3.31
C HIS A 155 -1.91 4.96 2.98
N ILE A 156 -2.84 5.90 2.85
CA ILE A 156 -4.25 5.61 2.60
C ILE A 156 -4.64 6.32 1.29
N PRO A 157 -4.70 5.58 0.18
CA PRO A 157 -5.20 6.11 -1.09
C PRO A 157 -6.69 6.46 -0.96
N TRP A 158 -7.02 7.76 -1.04
CA TRP A 158 -8.39 8.25 -0.83
C TRP A 158 -9.03 8.76 -2.12
N HIS A 159 -8.20 9.22 -3.07
CA HIS A 159 -8.57 9.65 -4.43
C HIS A 159 -9.66 10.73 -4.49
N LYS A 160 -9.90 11.45 -3.40
CA LYS A 160 -10.93 12.51 -3.22
C LYS A 160 -10.38 13.56 -2.26
N SER A 161 -10.86 14.80 -2.35
CA SER A 161 -10.54 15.81 -1.32
C SER A 161 -10.97 15.31 0.06
N LEU A 162 -10.17 15.58 1.10
CA LEU A 162 -10.41 15.08 2.45
C LEU A 162 -11.64 15.68 3.14
N ASP A 163 -12.04 16.89 2.73
CA ASP A 163 -13.32 17.52 3.12
C ASP A 163 -14.55 16.86 2.47
N GLU A 164 -14.33 16.04 1.44
CA GLU A 164 -15.34 15.43 0.56
C GLU A 164 -16.35 16.41 -0.06
N ASP A 165 -16.04 17.72 -0.09
CA ASP A 165 -16.85 18.69 -0.83
C ASP A 165 -16.58 18.51 -2.34
N PRO A 166 -17.58 18.17 -3.17
CA PRO A 166 -17.40 17.97 -4.62
C PRO A 166 -16.91 19.22 -5.36
N GLU A 167 -17.11 20.42 -4.79
CA GLU A 167 -16.64 21.69 -5.35
C GLU A 167 -15.23 22.08 -4.82
N SER A 168 -14.67 21.29 -3.89
CA SER A 168 -13.33 21.51 -3.34
C SER A 168 -12.26 21.35 -4.41
N LYS A 169 -11.35 22.34 -4.46
CA LYS A 169 -10.20 22.38 -5.38
C LYS A 169 -8.90 21.97 -4.69
N SER A 170 -9.00 21.41 -3.49
CA SER A 170 -7.88 20.85 -2.76
C SER A 170 -7.19 19.76 -3.59
N ILE A 171 -5.87 19.89 -3.75
CA ILE A 171 -5.00 18.82 -4.26
C ILE A 171 -4.61 17.83 -3.16
N ILE A 172 -5.05 18.04 -1.92
CA ILE A 172 -4.88 17.12 -0.80
C ILE A 172 -5.95 16.04 -0.93
N ARG A 173 -5.54 14.88 -1.48
CA ARG A 173 -6.46 13.83 -1.95
C ARG A 173 -6.21 12.45 -1.35
N HIS A 174 -5.24 12.34 -0.44
CA HIS A 174 -4.74 11.09 0.15
C HIS A 174 -4.25 11.36 1.57
N MET A 175 -3.94 10.31 2.32
CA MET A 175 -3.42 10.45 3.68
C MET A 175 -2.15 9.61 3.92
N LEU A 176 -1.30 10.09 4.83
CA LEU A 176 -0.25 9.30 5.50
C LEU A 176 -0.51 9.27 7.01
N ILE A 177 0.02 8.24 7.68
CA ILE A 177 -0.05 8.07 9.13
C ILE A 177 1.32 8.31 9.76
N THR A 178 1.38 9.08 10.84
CA THR A 178 2.61 9.35 11.60
C THR A 178 2.36 9.31 13.11
N GLU A 179 3.42 9.39 13.93
CA GLU A 179 3.31 9.65 15.37
C GLU A 179 2.83 11.09 15.62
N ASP A 180 1.90 11.30 16.55
CA ASP A 180 1.55 12.67 16.97
C ASP A 180 2.76 13.37 17.62
N PRO A 181 3.10 14.61 17.22
CA PRO A 181 4.30 15.31 17.67
C PRO A 181 4.25 15.78 19.14
N GLU A 182 3.09 15.73 19.80
CA GLU A 182 2.88 16.22 21.17
C GLU A 182 2.24 15.17 22.10
N LEU A 183 1.39 14.30 21.57
CA LEU A 183 0.75 13.22 22.32
C LEU A 183 1.52 11.91 22.10
N THR A 184 2.16 11.41 23.15
CA THR A 184 2.96 10.16 23.10
C THR A 184 2.20 8.97 23.67
N LEU A 185 2.84 7.80 23.68
CA LEU A 185 2.40 6.60 24.39
C LEU A 185 1.79 6.93 25.77
N LEU A 186 0.60 6.40 26.02
CA LEU A 186 -0.23 6.63 27.19
C LEU A 186 -0.64 5.29 27.81
N ASP A 187 -0.19 5.05 29.04
CA ASP A 187 -0.61 3.89 29.82
C ASP A 187 -1.98 4.14 30.48
N THR A 188 -2.93 3.24 30.27
CA THR A 188 -4.24 3.23 30.92
C THR A 188 -4.43 1.93 31.73
N PRO A 189 -5.41 1.87 32.66
CA PRO A 189 -5.75 0.62 33.35
C PRO A 189 -6.23 -0.51 32.41
N HIS A 190 -6.62 -0.18 31.17
CA HIS A 190 -7.11 -1.13 30.17
C HIS A 190 -6.02 -1.56 29.16
N GLY A 191 -4.80 -1.03 29.30
CA GLY A 191 -3.69 -1.25 28.37
C GLY A 191 -3.04 0.07 27.93
N SER A 192 -1.97 -0.02 27.15
CA SER A 192 -1.30 1.12 26.55
C SER A 192 -1.91 1.48 25.19
N LEU A 193 -1.85 2.77 24.83
CA LEU A 193 -2.20 3.28 23.50
C LEU A 193 -1.24 4.37 23.07
N GLU A 194 -1.05 4.56 21.77
CA GLU A 194 -0.32 5.69 21.18
C GLU A 194 -1.23 6.58 20.32
N PHE A 195 -0.76 7.78 19.97
CA PHE A 195 -1.52 8.70 19.13
C PHE A 195 -0.92 8.76 17.74
N ARG A 196 -1.73 8.43 16.74
CA ARG A 196 -1.33 8.35 15.33
C ARG A 196 -1.98 9.47 14.53
N GLN A 197 -1.19 10.43 14.10
CA GLN A 197 -1.68 11.60 13.36
C GLN A 197 -1.90 11.26 11.88
N VAL A 198 -3.10 11.55 11.40
CA VAL A 198 -3.48 11.56 9.99
C VAL A 198 -3.01 12.87 9.35
N ILE A 199 -2.23 12.76 8.27
CA ILE A 199 -1.71 13.87 7.48
C ILE A 199 -2.32 13.82 6.09
N GLY A 200 -2.87 14.92 5.59
CA GLY A 200 -3.29 15.03 4.20
C GLY A 200 -2.13 15.31 3.25
N VAL A 201 -2.01 14.50 2.19
CA VAL A 201 -0.96 14.58 1.16
C VAL A 201 -1.53 14.64 -0.27
N THR A 202 -0.69 15.04 -1.23
CA THR A 202 -1.04 15.09 -2.66
C THR A 202 -0.91 13.73 -3.36
N ASP A 203 -1.38 13.61 -4.60
CA ASP A 203 -1.15 12.43 -5.45
C ASP A 203 0.34 12.11 -5.62
N ASP A 204 1.19 13.11 -5.87
CA ASP A 204 2.65 12.89 -6.01
C ASP A 204 3.29 12.37 -4.73
N GLU A 205 2.83 12.86 -3.58
CA GLU A 205 3.38 12.52 -2.26
C GLU A 205 2.99 11.11 -1.81
N VAL A 206 1.74 10.71 -2.04
CA VAL A 206 1.32 9.33 -1.78
C VAL A 206 2.01 8.36 -2.75
N LYS A 207 2.16 8.74 -4.02
CA LYS A 207 2.95 7.97 -5.01
C LYS A 207 4.39 7.83 -4.53
N ALA A 208 5.05 8.89 -4.10
CA ALA A 208 6.43 8.81 -3.61
C ALA A 208 6.55 7.91 -2.36
N ALA A 209 5.54 7.91 -1.47
CA ALA A 209 5.49 7.03 -0.30
C ALA A 209 5.34 5.55 -0.69
N GLN A 210 4.55 5.26 -1.72
CA GLN A 210 4.39 3.92 -2.31
C GLN A 210 5.69 3.42 -2.97
N HIS A 211 6.35 4.27 -3.77
CA HIS A 211 7.57 3.88 -4.49
C HIS A 211 8.80 3.74 -3.60
N TRP A 212 8.89 4.52 -2.52
CA TRP A 212 9.99 4.46 -1.54
C TRP A 212 9.54 3.76 -0.26
N GLN A 213 9.17 4.55 0.74
CA GLN A 213 8.65 4.15 2.04
C GLN A 213 7.97 5.37 2.68
N GLY A 214 6.88 5.20 3.42
CA GLY A 214 6.18 6.32 4.05
C GLY A 214 7.05 7.09 5.04
N SER A 215 7.85 6.40 5.87
CA SER A 215 8.78 7.01 6.83
C SER A 215 9.75 8.02 6.22
N GLY A 216 10.23 7.77 5.00
CA GLY A 216 11.10 8.68 4.26
C GLY A 216 10.36 9.94 3.80
N ILE A 217 9.13 9.79 3.29
CA ILE A 217 8.29 10.93 2.91
C ILE A 217 7.83 11.74 4.13
N LEU A 218 7.58 11.09 5.26
CA LEU A 218 7.34 11.77 6.54
C LEU A 218 8.53 12.66 6.92
N GLU A 219 9.78 12.18 6.82
CA GLU A 219 10.95 13.03 7.08
C GLU A 219 11.02 14.24 6.14
N LEU A 220 10.64 14.10 4.86
CA LEU A 220 10.58 15.23 3.91
C LEU A 220 9.46 16.22 4.27
N LEU A 221 8.25 15.73 4.59
CA LEU A 221 7.11 16.53 5.03
C LEU A 221 7.42 17.33 6.31
N LYS A 222 8.10 16.70 7.27
CA LYS A 222 8.51 17.29 8.55
C LYS A 222 9.45 18.48 8.38
N ASN A 223 10.35 18.40 7.41
CA ASN A 223 11.36 19.42 7.12
C ASN A 223 10.86 20.49 6.13
N SER A 224 9.76 20.24 5.40
CA SER A 224 9.15 21.19 4.48
C SER A 224 8.47 22.36 5.20
N SER A 225 8.58 23.57 4.65
CA SER A 225 7.86 24.74 5.15
C SER A 225 6.34 24.70 4.93
N ALA A 226 5.85 23.81 4.05
CA ALA A 226 4.44 23.70 3.70
C ALA A 226 3.61 22.85 4.68
N VAL A 227 4.26 21.96 5.44
CA VAL A 227 3.62 20.96 6.32
C VAL A 227 4.26 20.99 7.72
N GLY A 228 5.59 21.06 7.77
CA GLY A 228 6.36 21.41 8.96
C GLY A 228 6.43 20.32 10.02
N PRO A 229 7.10 20.61 11.16
CA PRO A 229 7.46 19.61 12.15
C PRO A 229 6.26 19.02 12.92
N TYR A 230 5.07 19.60 12.75
CA TYR A 230 3.81 19.16 13.36
C TYR A 230 2.85 18.51 12.36
N TYR A 231 3.29 18.30 11.11
CA TYR A 231 2.53 17.66 10.04
C TYR A 231 1.12 18.24 9.83
N ILE A 232 1.03 19.57 9.83
CA ILE A 232 -0.26 20.26 9.76
C ILE A 232 -0.78 20.19 8.32
N THR A 233 -2.00 19.67 8.17
CA THR A 233 -2.68 19.58 6.89
C THR A 233 -3.25 20.94 6.50
N ASP A 234 -2.94 21.40 5.30
CA ASP A 234 -3.46 22.63 4.69
C ASP A 234 -4.22 22.29 3.41
N LEU A 235 -5.55 22.36 3.44
CA LEU A 235 -6.41 22.08 2.26
C LEU A 235 -6.25 23.12 1.15
N TYR A 236 -5.71 24.30 1.45
CA TYR A 236 -5.46 25.37 0.48
C TYR A 236 -4.02 25.36 -0.05
N ARG A 237 -3.23 24.32 0.28
CA ARG A 237 -1.91 24.11 -0.31
C ARG A 237 -2.04 23.85 -1.81
N GLU A 238 -1.50 24.77 -2.62
CA GLU A 238 -1.61 24.74 -4.08
C GLU A 238 -0.59 23.84 -4.79
N LYS A 239 0.38 23.27 -4.06
CA LYS A 239 1.54 22.55 -4.63
C LYS A 239 1.99 21.33 -3.81
N SER A 240 2.50 20.30 -4.48
CA SER A 240 3.21 19.20 -3.83
C SER A 240 4.59 19.61 -3.32
N LEU A 241 5.19 18.79 -2.44
CA LEU A 241 6.57 18.98 -1.97
C LEU A 241 7.55 19.12 -3.14
N PHE A 242 7.39 18.31 -4.17
CA PHE A 242 8.32 18.24 -5.31
C PHE A 242 8.20 19.44 -6.26
N GLU A 243 7.02 20.07 -6.34
CA GLU A 243 6.81 21.34 -7.05
C GLU A 243 7.32 22.58 -6.30
N LEU A 244 7.48 22.46 -4.98
CA LEU A 244 8.05 23.49 -4.11
C LEU A 244 9.58 23.39 -4.06
N ASP A 245 10.10 22.17 -3.98
CA ASP A 245 11.52 21.86 -3.97
C ASP A 245 11.82 20.62 -4.85
N PRO A 246 12.18 20.82 -6.13
CA PRO A 246 12.54 19.73 -7.03
C PRO A 246 13.78 18.93 -6.62
N GLU A 247 14.65 19.44 -5.72
CA GLU A 247 15.80 18.68 -5.23
C GLU A 247 15.36 17.45 -4.40
N LEU A 248 14.14 17.48 -3.84
CA LEU A 248 13.54 16.36 -3.13
C LEU A 248 13.33 15.12 -4.01
N ILE A 249 13.15 15.27 -5.32
CA ILE A 249 13.00 14.14 -6.25
C ILE A 249 14.29 13.30 -6.28
N GLN A 250 15.45 13.96 -6.30
CA GLN A 250 16.75 13.27 -6.24
C GLN A 250 16.95 12.59 -4.88
N LEU A 251 16.52 13.23 -3.78
CA LEU A 251 16.59 12.64 -2.44
C LEU A 251 15.72 11.38 -2.31
N VAL A 252 14.52 11.34 -2.90
CA VAL A 252 13.68 10.13 -2.96
C VAL A 252 14.36 9.05 -3.80
N SER A 253 14.93 9.40 -4.97
CA SER A 253 15.65 8.44 -5.83
C SER A 253 16.88 7.83 -5.14
N ASP A 254 17.68 8.66 -4.46
CA ASP A 254 18.82 8.22 -3.65
C ASP A 254 18.37 7.39 -2.44
N GLY A 255 17.24 7.74 -1.83
CA GLY A 255 16.56 6.98 -0.78
C GLY A 255 16.16 5.58 -1.23
N ILE A 256 15.47 5.45 -2.36
CA ILE A 256 15.09 4.15 -2.96
C ILE A 256 16.35 3.32 -3.25
N ARG A 257 17.40 3.95 -3.80
CA ARG A 257 18.67 3.28 -4.12
C ARG A 257 19.42 2.82 -2.87
N LYS A 258 19.30 3.54 -1.75
CA LYS A 258 19.95 3.23 -0.45
C LYS A 258 19.14 2.21 0.36
N ASP A 259 17.88 2.49 0.65
CA ASP A 259 17.04 1.79 1.62
C ASP A 259 16.16 0.70 0.96
N GLY A 260 15.88 0.83 -0.34
CA GLY A 260 14.99 -0.04 -1.10
C GLY A 260 13.59 0.52 -1.29
N SER A 261 12.69 -0.30 -1.83
CA SER A 261 11.28 0.02 -2.04
C SER A 261 10.35 -0.93 -1.29
N ASN A 262 9.26 -0.41 -0.77
CA ASN A 262 8.17 -1.18 -0.18
C ASN A 262 7.13 -1.64 -1.22
N LEU A 263 7.12 -1.09 -2.44
CA LEU A 263 6.23 -1.53 -3.52
C LEU A 263 6.54 -2.99 -3.90
N GLY A 264 5.67 -3.92 -3.50
CA GLY A 264 5.86 -5.36 -3.74
C GLY A 264 5.23 -5.87 -5.03
N HIS A 265 4.14 -5.25 -5.45
CA HIS A 265 3.42 -5.56 -6.68
C HIS A 265 2.72 -4.31 -7.21
N VAL A 266 2.23 -4.38 -8.46
CA VAL A 266 1.40 -3.34 -9.07
C VAL A 266 0.44 -3.96 -10.09
N THR A 267 -0.76 -3.40 -10.25
CA THR A 267 -1.62 -3.69 -11.41
C THR A 267 -1.30 -2.68 -12.51
N ALA A 268 -0.91 -3.15 -13.69
CA ALA A 268 -0.47 -2.31 -14.80
C ALA A 268 -0.82 -2.95 -16.15
N VAL A 269 -0.71 -2.19 -17.26
CA VAL A 269 -0.95 -2.74 -18.61
C VAL A 269 0.32 -3.47 -19.07
N CYS A 270 0.35 -4.78 -18.87
CA CYS A 270 1.46 -5.63 -19.25
C CYS A 270 0.97 -7.00 -19.73
N THR A 271 1.73 -7.65 -20.62
CA THR A 271 1.48 -9.04 -21.01
C THR A 271 2.80 -9.72 -21.40
N TRP A 272 2.79 -11.03 -21.63
CA TRP A 272 3.98 -11.77 -22.03
C TRP A 272 3.65 -12.84 -23.07
N ASN A 273 4.56 -13.07 -24.00
CA ASN A 273 4.42 -14.03 -25.09
C ASN A 273 5.66 -14.93 -25.18
N GLU A 274 5.47 -16.22 -25.39
CA GLU A 274 6.57 -17.14 -25.68
C GLU A 274 7.03 -17.00 -27.14
N ILE A 275 8.29 -16.64 -27.34
CA ILE A 275 8.88 -16.46 -28.67
C ILE A 275 9.21 -17.84 -29.24
N LYS A 276 8.48 -18.28 -30.27
CA LYS A 276 8.71 -19.59 -30.89
C LYS A 276 9.89 -19.50 -31.86
N LYS A 277 10.61 -20.61 -32.02
CA LYS A 277 11.85 -20.65 -32.83
C LYS A 277 11.63 -20.33 -34.31
N ASP A 278 10.41 -20.44 -34.81
CA ASP A 278 10.04 -20.12 -36.20
C ASP A 278 9.90 -18.60 -36.44
N ASP A 279 9.68 -17.79 -35.40
CA ASP A 279 9.44 -16.34 -35.54
C ASP A 279 10.73 -15.53 -35.79
N LYS A 280 11.90 -16.06 -35.39
CA LYS A 280 13.21 -15.43 -35.65
C LYS A 280 13.58 -15.35 -37.14
N GLU A 281 12.95 -16.15 -38.02
CA GLU A 281 13.18 -16.07 -39.47
C GLU A 281 12.33 -14.99 -40.17
N GLN A 282 11.22 -14.52 -39.57
CA GLN A 282 10.35 -13.53 -40.22
C GLN A 282 10.83 -12.09 -40.02
N SER A 283 11.33 -11.72 -38.83
CA SER A 283 11.83 -10.35 -38.57
C SER A 283 13.07 -9.96 -39.38
N THR A 284 13.83 -10.96 -39.85
CA THR A 284 14.99 -10.74 -40.74
C THR A 284 14.62 -10.72 -42.23
N ALA A 285 13.44 -11.21 -42.62
CA ALA A 285 13.04 -11.33 -44.02
C ALA A 285 12.53 -10.02 -44.65
N GLU A 286 11.99 -9.07 -43.86
CA GLU A 286 11.43 -7.82 -44.40
C GLU A 286 12.48 -6.75 -44.78
N LYS A 287 13.77 -6.97 -44.49
CA LYS A 287 14.83 -5.98 -44.77
C LYS A 287 15.53 -6.11 -46.13
N GLU A 288 15.23 -7.12 -46.96
CA GLU A 288 15.82 -7.23 -48.30
C GLU A 288 14.81 -7.38 -49.43
N SER A 289 14.71 -6.33 -50.26
CA SER A 289 14.15 -6.37 -51.61
C SER A 289 14.87 -5.35 -52.51
N PRO A 290 14.96 -5.60 -53.83
CA PRO A 290 16.29 -5.62 -54.44
C PRO A 290 16.56 -4.53 -55.48
N GLU A 291 17.79 -4.03 -55.52
CA GLU A 291 18.34 -3.34 -56.70
C GLU A 291 19.59 -4.04 -57.27
N LYS A 292 19.72 -4.00 -58.60
CA LYS A 292 20.73 -4.73 -59.38
C LYS A 292 21.68 -3.77 -60.11
N GLU A 293 22.93 -4.22 -60.23
CA GLU A 293 23.93 -3.82 -61.25
C GLU A 293 24.53 -2.39 -61.17
N LYS A 294 25.82 -2.24 -60.82
CA LYS A 294 26.95 -2.56 -61.74
C LYS A 294 28.32 -2.63 -61.06
N LYS A 295 29.16 -3.55 -61.58
CA LYS A 295 30.63 -3.50 -61.82
C LYS A 295 31.39 -2.31 -61.21
N GLU A 296 32.50 -2.50 -60.48
CA GLU A 296 33.76 -3.05 -61.01
C GLU A 296 34.75 -3.44 -59.86
N SER A 297 35.84 -4.15 -60.19
CA SER A 297 36.98 -4.50 -59.32
C SER A 297 38.28 -4.31 -60.13
N PRO A 298 39.54 -4.37 -59.59
CA PRO A 298 39.98 -4.92 -58.30
C PRO A 298 41.13 -4.15 -57.56
N GLU A 299 41.67 -4.76 -56.49
CA GLU A 299 43.07 -4.79 -55.97
C GLU A 299 43.03 -4.85 -54.41
N LYS A 300 43.42 -5.94 -53.72
CA LYS A 300 44.73 -6.64 -53.54
C LYS A 300 45.75 -5.93 -52.63
N GLU A 301 45.92 -6.47 -51.42
CA GLU A 301 47.13 -6.62 -50.57
C GLU A 301 46.59 -7.07 -49.18
N GLU A 302 46.70 -8.31 -48.68
CA GLU A 302 47.83 -9.23 -48.43
C GLU A 302 48.75 -8.81 -47.24
N LYS A 303 48.98 -9.77 -46.30
CA LYS A 303 49.98 -9.78 -45.19
C LYS A 303 49.63 -8.95 -43.93
N GLU A 304 50.07 -9.31 -42.71
CA GLU A 304 50.74 -10.52 -42.18
C GLU A 304 50.50 -10.58 -40.65
N SER A 305 50.48 -11.78 -40.05
CA SER A 305 50.72 -11.98 -38.61
C SER A 305 52.19 -12.40 -38.40
N PRO A 306 52.78 -12.21 -37.21
CA PRO A 306 52.89 -13.38 -36.31
C PRO A 306 52.96 -13.12 -34.78
N GLU A 307 52.49 -14.12 -34.04
CA GLU A 307 53.05 -14.77 -32.84
C GLU A 307 53.51 -14.03 -31.55
N LYS A 308 52.88 -14.46 -30.43
CA LYS A 308 53.47 -14.96 -29.14
C LYS A 308 54.42 -14.09 -28.30
N GLU A 309 54.11 -13.96 -27.00
CA GLU A 309 54.81 -14.70 -25.91
C GLU A 309 54.11 -14.57 -24.53
N ASN A 310 54.25 -15.62 -23.72
CA ASN A 310 53.99 -15.79 -22.26
C ASN A 310 55.23 -16.58 -21.75
N PRO A 311 55.69 -16.52 -20.47
CA PRO A 311 54.90 -16.61 -19.22
C PRO A 311 55.37 -15.54 -18.18
N ASP A 312 55.32 -15.64 -16.84
CA ASP A 312 54.93 -16.62 -15.80
C ASP A 312 54.34 -15.82 -14.61
N ASN A 313 53.27 -16.25 -13.93
CA ASN A 313 53.23 -17.17 -12.77
C ASN A 313 54.06 -16.73 -11.54
N GLU A 314 53.40 -16.22 -10.50
CA GLU A 314 53.81 -16.49 -9.11
C GLU A 314 52.62 -16.40 -8.14
N SER A 315 52.55 -17.36 -7.22
CA SER A 315 51.51 -17.55 -6.22
C SER A 315 51.88 -16.93 -4.87
N PHE A 316 50.92 -16.41 -4.10
CA PHE A 316 51.01 -16.52 -2.63
C PHE A 316 49.65 -16.58 -1.94
N SER A 317 49.50 -17.59 -1.09
CA SER A 317 48.39 -17.82 -0.18
C SER A 317 48.60 -17.11 1.17
N ASN A 318 47.52 -16.78 1.88
CA ASN A 318 47.46 -17.02 3.33
C ASN A 318 46.01 -17.06 3.84
N GLU A 319 45.72 -18.07 4.65
CA GLU A 319 44.48 -18.22 5.41
C GLU A 319 44.56 -17.42 6.73
N THR A 320 43.41 -17.00 7.28
CA THR A 320 43.21 -17.04 8.74
C THR A 320 41.72 -17.20 9.07
N LYS A 321 41.37 -18.25 9.84
CA LYS A 321 40.05 -18.43 10.50
C LYS A 321 40.15 -18.08 11.99
N THR A 322 39.11 -17.43 12.53
CA THR A 322 38.44 -17.68 13.84
C THR A 322 37.38 -16.58 14.02
N GLU A 323 36.06 -16.84 13.97
CA GLU A 323 35.20 -17.53 14.95
C GLU A 323 35.08 -16.86 16.33
N GLN A 324 33.90 -16.24 16.58
CA GLN A 324 33.10 -16.19 17.83
C GLN A 324 31.99 -15.13 17.68
N SER A 325 30.74 -15.28 18.15
CA SER A 325 29.89 -16.45 18.41
C SER A 325 28.47 -15.93 18.73
N GLU A 326 27.43 -16.53 18.17
CA GLU A 326 26.02 -16.14 18.39
C GLU A 326 25.52 -16.46 19.81
N LYS A 327 24.41 -15.82 20.21
CA LYS A 327 23.46 -16.42 21.18
C LYS A 327 22.07 -15.77 21.15
N SER A 328 21.23 -16.22 20.22
CA SER A 328 19.77 -16.12 20.35
C SER A 328 19.27 -17.36 21.11
N LEU A 329 18.39 -17.17 22.09
CA LEU A 329 17.75 -18.26 22.83
C LEU A 329 16.35 -18.48 22.28
N ASN A 330 16.13 -19.68 21.74
CA ASN A 330 14.84 -20.13 21.23
C ASN A 330 14.24 -21.15 22.22
N THR A 331 12.94 -21.07 22.47
CA THR A 331 12.23 -22.03 23.35
C THR A 331 10.87 -22.35 22.75
N LYS A 332 10.68 -23.62 22.32
CA LYS A 332 9.36 -24.22 22.08
C LYS A 332 8.63 -24.43 23.42
N PRO A 333 7.32 -24.69 23.39
CA PRO A 333 6.90 -26.10 23.43
C PRO A 333 5.92 -26.50 22.32
N GLU A 334 5.87 -27.81 22.07
CA GLU A 334 4.84 -28.50 21.28
C GLU A 334 3.73 -28.96 22.23
N GLU A 335 2.47 -28.91 21.80
CA GLU A 335 1.43 -29.84 22.28
C GLU A 335 0.37 -30.02 21.19
N GLU A 336 0.08 -31.28 20.85
CA GLU A 336 -0.88 -31.68 19.81
C GLU A 336 -2.30 -31.79 20.40
N GLN A 337 -3.33 -31.40 19.64
CA GLN A 337 -4.69 -31.91 19.86
C GLN A 337 -5.48 -31.97 18.53
N GLU A 338 -6.14 -33.11 18.33
CA GLU A 338 -6.97 -33.44 17.16
C GLU A 338 -8.37 -32.77 17.24
N ILE A 339 -9.20 -33.03 16.21
CA ILE A 339 -10.60 -32.60 15.98
C ILE A 339 -10.68 -31.32 15.11
N GLY A 340 -11.35 -31.33 13.96
CA GLY A 340 -12.04 -32.43 13.27
C GLY A 340 -12.53 -32.00 11.87
N ASP A 341 -12.89 -32.97 11.04
CA ASP A 341 -13.25 -32.74 9.64
C ASP A 341 -14.57 -31.96 9.48
N GLU A 342 -14.56 -30.86 8.71
CA GLU A 342 -15.75 -30.30 8.08
C GLU A 342 -15.56 -30.30 6.55
N GLU A 343 -16.45 -31.02 5.86
CA GLU A 343 -16.44 -31.20 4.42
C GLU A 343 -16.82 -29.87 3.72
N GLN A 344 -15.84 -29.17 3.16
CA GLN A 344 -16.14 -28.15 2.15
C GLN A 344 -16.49 -28.84 0.82
N GLN A 345 -17.63 -28.45 0.24
CA GLN A 345 -18.13 -29.05 -0.99
C GLN A 345 -17.25 -28.63 -2.17
N ASP A 346 -16.78 -29.61 -2.94
CA ASP A 346 -16.11 -29.38 -4.21
C ASP A 346 -17.04 -28.59 -5.16
N GLY A 347 -16.60 -27.38 -5.53
CA GLY A 347 -17.02 -26.72 -6.77
C GLY A 347 -16.03 -27.11 -7.86
N ASP A 348 -16.52 -27.68 -8.97
CA ASP A 348 -15.71 -28.14 -10.10
C ASP A 348 -15.15 -26.96 -10.94
N ASP A 349 -14.14 -26.22 -10.43
CA ASP A 349 -13.35 -25.29 -11.23
C ASP A 349 -12.32 -26.06 -12.08
N ALA A 350 -12.70 -26.36 -13.31
CA ALA A 350 -12.02 -27.31 -14.19
C ALA A 350 -11.06 -26.68 -15.23
N ASP A 351 -10.31 -25.63 -14.89
CA ASP A 351 -9.05 -25.30 -15.61
C ASP A 351 -8.04 -24.52 -14.75
N SER A 352 -6.84 -25.07 -14.54
CA SER A 352 -5.63 -24.34 -14.06
C SER A 352 -4.47 -25.27 -13.65
N ASN A 353 -4.72 -26.54 -13.30
CA ASN A 353 -3.72 -27.43 -12.69
C ASN A 353 -2.72 -28.04 -13.71
N GLN A 354 -2.13 -27.20 -14.57
CA GLN A 354 -1.04 -27.57 -15.48
C GLN A 354 0.31 -27.28 -14.81
N PRO A 355 1.23 -28.26 -14.72
CA PRO A 355 2.51 -28.06 -14.04
C PRO A 355 3.36 -27.00 -14.75
N ALA A 356 4.02 -26.15 -13.97
CA ALA A 356 4.86 -25.05 -14.46
C ALA A 356 5.84 -25.50 -15.57
N ARG A 357 5.69 -24.88 -16.75
CA ARG A 357 6.43 -25.22 -17.97
C ARG A 357 7.65 -24.30 -18.15
N SER A 358 8.78 -24.86 -18.58
CA SER A 358 9.97 -24.08 -18.94
C SER A 358 9.78 -23.37 -20.29
N ILE A 359 10.30 -22.15 -20.41
CA ILE A 359 10.19 -21.29 -21.59
C ILE A 359 11.60 -20.97 -22.10
N ASP A 360 11.86 -21.26 -23.38
CA ASP A 360 13.17 -21.02 -24.03
C ASP A 360 13.43 -19.52 -24.32
N ALA A 361 12.36 -18.74 -24.49
CA ALA A 361 12.41 -17.36 -24.95
C ALA A 361 11.09 -16.64 -24.65
N VAL A 362 11.12 -15.44 -24.06
CA VAL A 362 9.91 -14.67 -23.75
C VAL A 362 10.03 -13.21 -24.19
N GLU A 363 8.98 -12.69 -24.80
CA GLU A 363 8.75 -11.25 -24.97
C GLU A 363 7.82 -10.77 -23.86
N ILE A 364 8.20 -9.71 -23.17
CA ILE A 364 7.40 -9.04 -22.15
C ILE A 364 7.00 -7.68 -22.71
N LEU A 365 5.71 -7.38 -22.72
CA LEU A 365 5.18 -6.12 -23.21
C LEU A 365 4.73 -5.27 -22.01
N PHE A 366 5.19 -4.02 -21.97
CA PHE A 366 4.77 -3.01 -21.01
C PHE A 366 4.23 -1.79 -21.74
N ASP A 367 3.22 -1.13 -21.18
CA ASP A 367 2.92 0.24 -21.56
C ASP A 367 3.93 1.22 -20.93
N LEU A 368 3.78 2.52 -21.21
CA LEU A 368 4.71 3.52 -20.68
C LEU A 368 4.60 3.64 -19.15
N GLU A 369 3.40 3.59 -18.59
CA GLU A 369 3.18 3.73 -17.14
C GLU A 369 3.77 2.54 -16.35
N ALA A 370 3.64 1.31 -16.84
CA ALA A 370 4.30 0.14 -16.28
C ALA A 370 5.84 0.21 -16.43
N ALA A 371 6.34 0.69 -17.56
CA ALA A 371 7.78 0.79 -17.83
C ALA A 371 8.47 1.85 -16.96
N GLU A 372 7.79 2.94 -16.61
CA GLU A 372 8.27 3.96 -15.67
C GLU A 372 8.58 3.40 -14.27
N LEU A 373 7.98 2.27 -13.88
CA LEU A 373 8.23 1.60 -12.61
C LEU A 373 9.52 0.76 -12.60
N LEU A 374 10.03 0.37 -13.77
CA LEU A 374 11.18 -0.55 -13.90
C LEU A 374 12.43 -0.11 -13.11
N PRO A 375 12.83 1.19 -13.06
CA PRO A 375 13.94 1.63 -12.21
C PRO A 375 13.72 1.34 -10.72
N VAL A 376 12.50 1.57 -10.20
CA VAL A 376 12.13 1.32 -8.80
C VAL A 376 12.11 -0.18 -8.51
N VAL A 377 11.53 -0.98 -9.41
CA VAL A 377 11.53 -2.44 -9.33
C VAL A 377 12.97 -2.98 -9.30
N ILE A 378 13.80 -2.62 -10.28
CA ILE A 378 15.14 -3.18 -10.41
C ILE A 378 16.07 -2.69 -9.29
N LYS A 379 16.14 -1.38 -9.04
CA LYS A 379 17.12 -0.79 -8.11
C LYS A 379 16.62 -0.80 -6.65
N GLY A 380 15.31 -0.68 -6.43
CA GLY A 380 14.67 -0.65 -5.11
C GLY A 380 14.21 -2.03 -4.59
N ARG A 381 13.89 -2.99 -5.46
CA ARG A 381 13.47 -4.36 -5.07
C ARG A 381 14.52 -5.41 -5.42
N LEU A 382 14.78 -5.64 -6.71
CA LEU A 382 15.61 -6.77 -7.16
C LEU A 382 17.06 -6.68 -6.64
N LYS A 383 17.70 -5.51 -6.74
CA LYS A 383 19.05 -5.27 -6.13
C LYS A 383 19.07 -5.35 -4.60
N LYS A 384 17.91 -5.41 -3.93
CA LYS A 384 17.79 -5.62 -2.47
C LYS A 384 17.41 -7.08 -2.13
N GLY A 385 17.36 -7.98 -3.11
CA GLY A 385 16.93 -9.38 -2.91
C GLY A 385 15.43 -9.53 -2.66
N ARG A 386 14.62 -8.50 -2.96
CA ARG A 386 13.15 -8.52 -2.82
C ARG A 386 12.51 -8.75 -4.18
N PHE A 387 11.57 -9.68 -4.27
CA PHE A 387 10.81 -9.94 -5.50
C PHE A 387 9.87 -8.78 -5.87
N PHE A 388 9.33 -8.82 -7.08
CA PHE A 388 8.29 -7.92 -7.54
C PHE A 388 7.31 -8.62 -8.49
N VAL A 389 6.02 -8.27 -8.45
CA VAL A 389 5.00 -8.83 -9.34
C VAL A 389 4.24 -7.73 -10.08
N PHE A 390 4.23 -7.79 -11.41
CA PHE A 390 3.26 -7.05 -12.22
C PHE A 390 2.02 -7.93 -12.44
N HIS A 391 0.84 -7.39 -12.18
CA HIS A 391 -0.45 -7.99 -12.51
C HIS A 391 -1.10 -7.21 -13.66
N SER A 392 -1.71 -7.93 -14.60
CA SER A 392 -2.54 -7.37 -15.66
C SER A 392 -4.01 -7.59 -15.37
N ALA A 393 -4.87 -6.80 -16.01
CA ALA A 393 -6.32 -6.92 -15.92
C ALA A 393 -6.88 -8.17 -16.63
N ASP A 394 -6.10 -8.79 -17.51
CA ASP A 394 -6.44 -10.02 -18.27
C ASP A 394 -5.85 -11.29 -17.62
N ASN A 395 -5.66 -11.27 -16.30
CA ASN A 395 -5.06 -12.35 -15.49
C ASN A 395 -3.63 -12.76 -15.87
N HIS A 396 -2.91 -12.04 -16.74
CA HIS A 396 -1.45 -12.20 -16.85
C HIS A 396 -0.73 -11.68 -15.61
N ALA A 397 0.32 -12.38 -15.20
CA ALA A 397 1.20 -11.93 -14.12
C ALA A 397 2.66 -12.20 -14.45
N ILE A 398 3.54 -11.27 -14.08
CA ILE A 398 4.99 -11.33 -14.31
C ILE A 398 5.71 -11.14 -12.96
N HIS A 399 6.21 -12.24 -12.40
CA HIS A 399 6.91 -12.29 -11.12
C HIS A 399 8.42 -12.36 -11.34
N LEU A 400 9.11 -11.29 -10.95
CA LEU A 400 10.57 -11.15 -11.00
C LEU A 400 11.20 -11.57 -9.67
N VAL A 401 11.95 -12.67 -9.68
CA VAL A 401 12.48 -13.37 -8.50
C VAL A 401 14.01 -13.21 -8.42
N PRO A 402 14.57 -12.37 -7.52
CA PRO A 402 16.02 -12.16 -7.42
C PRO A 402 16.74 -13.22 -6.56
N THR A 403 16.01 -14.10 -5.86
CA THR A 403 16.58 -15.08 -4.93
C THR A 403 15.66 -16.29 -4.81
N LEU A 404 16.20 -17.48 -5.06
CA LEU A 404 15.45 -18.74 -5.10
C LEU A 404 15.05 -19.29 -3.72
N ASN A 405 15.63 -18.74 -2.64
CA ASN A 405 15.37 -19.15 -1.26
C ASN A 405 14.45 -18.14 -0.56
N SER A 406 13.16 -18.14 -0.90
CA SER A 406 12.12 -17.40 -0.16
C SER A 406 11.23 -18.38 0.61
N PRO A 407 11.09 -18.26 1.94
CA PRO A 407 10.18 -19.10 2.72
C PRO A 407 8.70 -18.62 2.65
N GLN A 408 8.43 -17.49 1.98
CA GLN A 408 7.11 -16.86 1.90
C GLN A 408 6.46 -16.97 0.51
N GLU A 409 7.19 -17.45 -0.50
CA GLU A 409 6.76 -17.46 -1.91
C GLU A 409 6.94 -18.85 -2.52
N VAL A 410 6.00 -19.27 -3.37
CA VAL A 410 6.09 -20.53 -4.13
C VAL A 410 6.93 -20.30 -5.37
N ILE A 411 8.25 -20.45 -5.24
CA ILE A 411 9.20 -20.29 -6.34
C ILE A 411 9.36 -21.63 -7.08
N PHE A 412 9.10 -21.64 -8.39
CA PHE A 412 9.24 -22.83 -9.25
C PHE A 412 10.34 -22.73 -10.32
N VAL A 413 10.92 -21.54 -10.55
CA VAL A 413 12.13 -21.32 -11.38
C VAL A 413 13.42 -21.79 -10.69
N SER A 414 14.49 -22.02 -11.47
CA SER A 414 15.85 -22.33 -10.97
C SER A 414 16.93 -21.56 -11.73
N GLU A 415 18.22 -21.78 -11.41
CA GLU A 415 19.32 -21.19 -12.18
C GLU A 415 19.44 -21.82 -13.58
N GLU A 416 19.08 -23.10 -13.72
CA GLU A 416 19.08 -23.85 -14.98
C GLU A 416 17.82 -23.63 -15.83
N GLU A 417 16.68 -23.39 -15.16
CA GLU A 417 15.39 -23.08 -15.79
C GLU A 417 14.87 -21.71 -15.28
N PRO A 418 15.48 -20.61 -15.73
CA PRO A 418 15.24 -19.26 -15.18
C PRO A 418 13.93 -18.62 -15.63
N VAL A 419 13.21 -19.19 -16.60
CA VAL A 419 11.92 -18.68 -17.07
C VAL A 419 10.92 -19.83 -17.11
N LYS A 420 9.84 -19.71 -16.34
CA LYS A 420 8.74 -20.70 -16.30
C LYS A 420 7.39 -20.03 -16.19
N ALA A 421 6.35 -20.68 -16.71
CA ALA A 421 4.97 -20.23 -16.53
C ALA A 421 4.03 -21.34 -16.08
N GLU A 422 3.05 -20.98 -15.27
CA GLU A 422 1.90 -21.80 -14.87
C GLU A 422 0.64 -21.06 -15.32
N GLY A 423 -0.02 -21.57 -16.38
CA GLY A 423 -1.04 -20.80 -17.10
C GLY A 423 -0.50 -19.46 -17.62
N THR A 424 -1.15 -18.37 -17.22
CA THR A 424 -0.79 -16.96 -17.51
C THR A 424 0.22 -16.36 -16.51
N TYR A 425 0.60 -17.09 -15.46
CA TYR A 425 1.48 -16.64 -14.40
C TYR A 425 2.94 -16.99 -14.69
N LEU A 426 3.75 -16.00 -15.05
CA LEU A 426 5.16 -16.12 -15.42
C LEU A 426 6.07 -15.83 -14.21
N GLN A 427 6.99 -16.74 -13.89
CA GLN A 427 8.13 -16.47 -13.01
C GLN A 427 9.43 -16.35 -13.81
N ILE A 428 10.26 -15.39 -13.40
CA ILE A 428 11.58 -15.13 -13.98
C ILE A 428 12.61 -15.05 -12.86
N TYR A 429 13.58 -15.97 -12.84
CA TYR A 429 14.74 -15.85 -11.98
C TYR A 429 15.69 -14.77 -12.51
N CYS A 430 15.83 -13.69 -11.73
CA CYS A 430 16.70 -12.58 -12.04
C CYS A 430 18.05 -12.76 -11.32
N SER A 431 19.04 -13.34 -12.00
CA SER A 431 20.41 -13.43 -11.46
C SER A 431 21.02 -12.03 -11.22
N PRO A 432 22.00 -11.87 -10.30
CA PRO A 432 22.62 -10.56 -10.05
C PRO A 432 23.19 -9.90 -11.31
N VAL A 433 23.78 -10.69 -12.22
CA VAL A 433 24.32 -10.20 -13.50
C VAL A 433 23.20 -9.72 -14.43
N PHE A 434 22.05 -10.39 -14.45
CA PHE A 434 20.88 -9.97 -15.20
C PHE A 434 20.24 -8.70 -14.61
N ILE A 435 20.14 -8.61 -13.28
CA ILE A 435 19.66 -7.41 -12.57
C ILE A 435 20.54 -6.19 -12.88
N ASP A 436 21.86 -6.34 -12.91
CA ASP A 436 22.78 -5.25 -13.28
C ASP A 436 22.62 -4.85 -14.76
N LYS A 437 22.55 -5.81 -15.70
CA LYS A 437 22.27 -5.53 -17.12
C LYS A 437 20.94 -4.77 -17.32
N MET A 438 19.87 -5.19 -16.64
CA MET A 438 18.58 -4.49 -16.68
C MET A 438 18.71 -3.08 -16.12
N ALA A 439 19.38 -2.91 -14.97
CA ALA A 439 19.54 -1.62 -14.30
C ALA A 439 20.24 -0.56 -15.16
N ASP A 440 21.22 -0.97 -15.98
CA ASP A 440 21.93 -0.10 -16.91
C ASP A 440 21.03 0.34 -18.08
N GLN A 441 20.22 -0.57 -18.65
CA GLN A 441 19.34 -0.25 -19.77
C GLN A 441 18.13 0.62 -19.37
N VAL A 442 17.50 0.37 -18.21
CA VAL A 442 16.31 1.13 -17.76
C VAL A 442 16.63 2.54 -17.25
N CYS A 443 17.90 2.95 -17.21
CA CYS A 443 18.27 4.31 -16.82
C CYS A 443 17.63 5.41 -17.69
N ILE A 444 17.13 5.07 -18.89
CA ILE A 444 16.39 6.01 -19.74
C ILE A 444 15.11 6.55 -19.06
N PHE A 445 14.46 5.77 -18.19
CA PHE A 445 13.25 6.17 -17.48
C PHE A 445 13.54 7.07 -16.27
N GLU A 446 14.79 7.14 -15.79
CA GLU A 446 15.18 8.06 -14.70
C GLU A 446 15.29 9.53 -15.17
N HIS A 447 15.14 9.82 -16.47
CA HIS A 447 15.43 11.12 -17.09
C HIS A 447 14.36 11.60 -18.11
N LEU A 448 13.10 11.23 -17.91
CA LEU A 448 11.99 11.51 -18.84
C LEU A 448 11.69 13.01 -19.07
N ASP A 449 12.13 13.89 -18.17
CA ASP A 449 12.08 15.35 -18.33
C ASP A 449 12.85 15.86 -19.58
N ALA A 450 13.77 15.06 -20.13
CA ALA A 450 14.49 15.38 -21.36
C ALA A 450 13.65 15.14 -22.64
N GLY A 451 12.46 14.54 -22.50
CA GLY A 451 11.55 14.18 -23.58
C GLY A 451 11.20 12.68 -23.57
N VAL A 452 9.93 12.36 -23.82
CA VAL A 452 9.46 10.97 -23.89
C VAL A 452 10.17 10.24 -25.04
N PRO A 453 10.82 9.09 -24.81
CA PRO A 453 11.44 8.30 -25.86
C PRO A 453 10.43 7.83 -26.92
N GLU A 454 10.86 7.79 -28.19
CA GLU A 454 10.01 7.27 -29.28
C GLU A 454 9.72 5.78 -29.08
N LEU A 455 8.44 5.41 -29.04
CA LEU A 455 7.97 4.03 -28.90
C LEU A 455 7.87 3.33 -30.27
N PRO A 456 8.12 2.01 -30.36
CA PRO A 456 8.44 1.11 -29.26
C PRO A 456 9.92 1.14 -28.84
N ILE A 457 10.17 0.94 -27.54
CA ILE A 457 11.52 0.73 -26.99
C ILE A 457 11.69 -0.76 -26.78
N ILE A 458 12.81 -1.33 -27.23
CA ILE A 458 13.09 -2.76 -27.13
C ILE A 458 14.40 -2.95 -26.37
N PHE A 459 14.35 -3.75 -25.30
CA PHE A 459 15.51 -4.19 -24.53
C PHE A 459 15.71 -5.69 -24.74
N GLU A 460 16.86 -6.09 -25.28
CA GLU A 460 17.19 -7.50 -25.55
C GLU A 460 18.21 -8.01 -24.53
N PHE A 461 17.97 -9.22 -24.01
CA PHE A 461 18.85 -9.94 -23.10
C PHE A 461 18.99 -11.39 -23.58
N ASP A 462 20.23 -11.87 -23.74
CA ASP A 462 20.48 -13.25 -24.21
C ASP A 462 20.41 -14.32 -23.09
N GLU A 463 20.66 -13.93 -21.85
CA GLU A 463 20.84 -14.82 -20.69
C GLU A 463 20.16 -14.24 -19.44
N PRO A 464 18.94 -14.70 -19.08
CA PRO A 464 18.01 -15.48 -19.91
C PRO A 464 17.55 -14.73 -21.17
N ASN A 465 17.06 -15.48 -22.16
CA ASN A 465 16.58 -14.99 -23.46
C ASN A 465 15.24 -14.26 -23.30
N ILE A 466 15.31 -12.96 -23.02
CA ILE A 466 14.18 -12.09 -22.72
C ILE A 466 14.24 -10.85 -23.61
N VAL A 467 13.11 -10.51 -24.22
CA VAL A 467 12.88 -9.23 -24.89
C VAL A 467 11.87 -8.45 -24.06
N ILE A 468 12.16 -7.20 -23.72
CA ILE A 468 11.20 -6.29 -23.08
C ILE A 468 10.85 -5.18 -24.06
N THR A 469 9.59 -5.15 -24.49
CA THR A 469 9.05 -4.21 -25.48
C THR A 469 8.11 -3.22 -24.80
N VAL A 470 8.48 -1.95 -24.76
CA VAL A 470 7.60 -0.86 -24.25
C VAL A 470 6.83 -0.27 -25.42
N THR A 471 5.50 -0.30 -25.38
CA THR A 471 4.64 0.09 -26.51
C THR A 471 3.25 0.56 -26.07
N ASN A 472 2.65 1.46 -26.86
CA ASN A 472 1.25 1.90 -26.68
C ASN A 472 0.23 0.97 -27.36
N GLN A 473 0.67 -0.17 -27.91
CA GLN A 473 -0.15 -1.12 -28.68
C GLN A 473 -0.33 -2.46 -27.95
N ILE A 474 -0.63 -2.42 -26.65
CA ILE A 474 -1.04 -3.60 -25.89
C ILE A 474 -2.55 -3.71 -25.96
N PHE A 475 -3.03 -4.76 -26.64
CA PHE A 475 -4.44 -5.14 -26.67
C PHE A 475 -4.62 -6.28 -25.67
N LEU A 476 -5.04 -5.94 -24.45
CA LEU A 476 -5.47 -6.95 -23.47
C LEU A 476 -6.77 -7.59 -23.98
N GLU A 477 -6.87 -8.92 -23.87
CA GLU A 477 -8.15 -9.59 -24.10
C GLU A 477 -9.09 -9.21 -22.95
N ALA A 478 -10.31 -8.78 -23.26
CA ALA A 478 -11.29 -8.52 -22.22
C ALA A 478 -11.55 -9.85 -21.47
N PRO A 479 -11.68 -9.84 -20.14
CA PRO A 479 -12.07 -11.04 -19.41
C PRO A 479 -13.36 -11.57 -20.04
N GLN A 480 -13.37 -12.87 -20.33
CA GLN A 480 -14.59 -13.53 -20.76
C GLN A 480 -15.50 -13.61 -19.55
N GLU A 481 -16.31 -12.57 -19.34
CA GLU A 481 -17.56 -12.71 -18.59
C GLU A 481 -18.32 -13.87 -19.23
N GLU A 482 -18.77 -14.83 -18.42
CA GLU A 482 -19.58 -15.97 -18.85
C GLU A 482 -21.00 -15.48 -19.20
N THR A 483 -21.11 -14.72 -20.29
CA THR A 483 -22.37 -14.20 -20.81
C THR A 483 -23.13 -15.28 -21.60
N GLU A 484 -23.37 -16.43 -20.99
CA GLU A 484 -24.41 -17.37 -21.43
C GLU A 484 -25.61 -17.40 -20.46
N ASP A 485 -25.43 -17.19 -19.15
CA ASP A 485 -26.57 -17.22 -18.20
C ASP A 485 -27.47 -15.97 -18.24
N TYR A 486 -26.92 -14.77 -18.47
CA TYR A 486 -27.71 -13.53 -18.44
C TYR A 486 -28.68 -13.35 -19.63
N LEU A 487 -28.49 -14.09 -20.73
CA LEU A 487 -29.40 -14.03 -21.88
C LEU A 487 -30.58 -15.00 -21.78
N GLU A 488 -30.48 -16.06 -20.97
CA GLU A 488 -31.62 -16.94 -20.72
C GLU A 488 -32.58 -16.32 -19.68
N GLU A 489 -32.08 -15.63 -18.65
CA GLU A 489 -32.94 -14.93 -17.67
C GLU A 489 -33.76 -13.78 -18.29
N GLU A 490 -33.16 -12.94 -19.15
CA GLU A 490 -33.93 -11.88 -19.85
C GLU A 490 -34.97 -12.47 -20.83
N GLU A 491 -34.68 -13.62 -21.46
CA GLU A 491 -35.63 -14.31 -22.34
C GLU A 491 -36.75 -15.03 -21.59
N GLU A 492 -36.57 -15.45 -20.34
CA GLU A 492 -37.67 -15.96 -19.49
C GLU A 492 -38.49 -14.83 -18.86
N GLU A 493 -37.87 -13.77 -18.32
CA GLU A 493 -38.60 -12.62 -17.75
C GLU A 493 -39.49 -11.93 -18.80
N GLN A 494 -39.06 -11.86 -20.06
CA GLN A 494 -39.87 -11.27 -21.12
C GLN A 494 -41.02 -12.19 -21.57
N LYS A 495 -40.83 -13.52 -21.53
CA LYS A 495 -41.91 -14.49 -21.82
C LYS A 495 -43.00 -14.47 -20.73
N ASP A 496 -42.63 -14.35 -19.46
CA ASP A 496 -43.61 -14.29 -18.36
C ASP A 496 -44.41 -12.97 -18.37
N LYS A 497 -43.77 -11.83 -18.67
CA LYS A 497 -44.47 -10.54 -18.85
C LYS A 497 -45.47 -10.59 -20.03
N ASP A 498 -45.07 -11.17 -21.16
CA ASP A 498 -45.96 -11.37 -22.32
C ASP A 498 -47.12 -12.34 -22.02
N LEU A 499 -46.95 -13.26 -21.06
CA LEU A 499 -47.99 -14.22 -20.63
C LEU A 499 -48.99 -13.56 -19.66
N GLU A 500 -48.50 -12.77 -18.70
CA GLU A 500 -49.36 -11.99 -17.79
C GLU A 500 -50.23 -10.97 -18.55
N GLU A 501 -49.66 -10.27 -19.55
CA GLU A 501 -50.41 -9.28 -20.33
C GLU A 501 -51.50 -9.94 -21.21
N GLN A 502 -51.28 -11.17 -21.69
CA GLN A 502 -52.31 -11.97 -22.38
C GLN A 502 -53.41 -12.45 -21.43
N LEU A 503 -53.06 -12.89 -20.22
CA LEU A 503 -54.04 -13.29 -19.20
C LEU A 503 -54.92 -12.11 -18.80
N HIS A 504 -54.32 -10.94 -18.53
CA HIS A 504 -55.06 -9.73 -18.10
C HIS A 504 -56.02 -9.22 -19.18
N ASN A 505 -55.62 -9.25 -20.46
CA ASN A 505 -56.52 -8.93 -21.57
C ASN A 505 -57.67 -9.95 -21.74
N SER A 506 -57.43 -11.24 -21.45
CA SER A 506 -58.46 -12.29 -21.54
C SER A 506 -59.52 -12.23 -20.43
N GLU A 507 -59.18 -11.67 -19.26
CA GLU A 507 -60.14 -11.40 -18.18
C GLU A 507 -60.96 -10.13 -18.47
N ALA A 508 -60.33 -9.09 -19.05
CA ALA A 508 -61.01 -7.85 -19.43
C ALA A 508 -62.09 -8.03 -20.51
N GLU A 509 -61.92 -8.99 -21.45
CA GLU A 509 -62.94 -9.29 -22.47
C GLU A 509 -64.12 -10.14 -21.96
N ASN A 510 -64.05 -10.73 -20.76
CA ASN A 510 -65.13 -11.56 -20.20
C ASN A 510 -66.11 -10.81 -19.26
N ASP A 511 -65.83 -9.55 -18.92
CA ASP A 511 -66.66 -8.73 -18.00
C ASP A 511 -67.28 -7.49 -18.70
N SER A 512 -67.50 -7.58 -20.03
CA SER A 512 -68.09 -6.55 -20.91
C SER A 512 -69.37 -7.00 -21.64
#